data_AF-A0A7X8ZYN8-F1
#
_entry.id   AF-A0A7X8ZYN8-F1
#
_cell.length_a   1.000
_cell.length_b   1.000
_cell.length_c   1.000
_cell.angle_alpha   90.00
_cell.angle_beta   90.00
_cell.angle_gamma   90.00
#
_symmetry.space_group_name_H-M   'P 1'
#
loop_
_entity.id
_entity.type
_entity.pdbx_description
1 polymer ?
#
loop_
_entity_poly.entity_id
_entity_poly.type
_entity_poly.pdbx_seq_one_letter_code
_entity_poly.pdbx_strand_id
1 'polypeptide(L)'
;MKIYKFILLIGIIFFSFSCSKDSSDKNKDSSVPKVMENYNFYQNAEMYNNAQKLRSKDYSSAFDIEKVERNGKLLNVTLTYLGKCEVNKFDVIWDGILLESWPMQTRLIIKRSASNCDDTLLETETLSIDLMELIGDKVLVEGTVFYVSDGSKTSDEENADTVVSNSDQ
;
A
#
# COMPACT_ATOMS: atom_id res chain seq x y z
N MET A 1 -59.93 -25.62 36.10
CA MET A 1 -58.75 -26.33 36.59
C MET A 1 -57.84 -26.63 35.40
N LYS A 2 -56.62 -26.07 35.45
CA LYS A 2 -55.33 -26.47 34.84
C LYS A 2 -55.31 -27.00 33.38
N ILE A 3 -54.78 -26.23 32.40
CA ILE A 3 -53.39 -26.23 31.82
C ILE A 3 -53.10 -27.58 31.07
N TYR A 4 -52.66 -27.70 29.80
CA TYR A 4 -51.38 -27.35 29.14
C TYR A 4 -51.54 -27.50 27.60
N LYS A 5 -51.17 -26.50 26.79
CA LYS A 5 -49.89 -26.34 26.04
C LYS A 5 -49.52 -27.51 25.09
N PHE A 6 -49.52 -27.26 23.78
CA PHE A 6 -48.30 -27.09 22.96
C PHE A 6 -48.68 -26.75 21.51
N ILE A 7 -48.78 -25.45 21.20
CA ILE A 7 -48.80 -24.97 19.82
C ILE A 7 -47.36 -24.63 19.48
N LEU A 8 -46.74 -25.42 18.62
CA LEU A 8 -45.39 -25.19 18.11
C LEU A 8 -45.51 -24.26 16.90
N LEU A 9 -45.54 -22.96 17.16
CA LEU A 9 -45.54 -21.90 16.15
C LEU A 9 -44.17 -21.23 16.18
N ILE A 10 -43.26 -21.73 15.34
CA ILE A 10 -41.99 -21.07 15.04
C ILE A 10 -42.11 -20.55 13.61
N GLY A 11 -42.73 -19.38 13.47
CA GLY A 11 -42.64 -18.55 12.26
C GLY A 11 -41.51 -17.55 12.48
N ILE A 12 -40.32 -17.89 11.99
CA ILE A 12 -39.14 -17.03 12.02
C ILE A 12 -39.39 -15.83 11.10
N ILE A 13 -39.55 -14.66 11.69
CA ILE A 13 -39.54 -13.38 10.97
C ILE A 13 -38.08 -13.06 10.63
N PHE A 14 -37.65 -13.41 9.42
CA PHE A 14 -36.42 -12.87 8.85
C PHE A 14 -36.67 -11.42 8.44
N PHE A 15 -36.35 -10.48 9.34
CA PHE A 15 -36.08 -9.10 8.95
C PHE A 15 -34.74 -9.08 8.22
N SER A 16 -34.77 -9.24 6.89
CA SER A 16 -33.64 -8.87 6.04
C SER A 16 -33.59 -7.34 5.95
N PHE A 17 -32.94 -6.71 6.92
CA PHE A 17 -32.32 -5.39 6.70
C PHE A 17 -31.22 -5.58 5.66
N SER A 18 -31.57 -5.45 4.38
CA SER A 18 -30.57 -5.21 3.34
C SER A 18 -30.10 -3.77 3.52
N CYS A 19 -29.05 -3.58 4.30
CA CYS A 19 -28.24 -2.38 4.25
C CYS A 19 -27.56 -2.37 2.87
N SER A 20 -28.23 -1.78 1.87
CA SER A 20 -27.56 -1.32 0.66
C SER A 20 -26.69 -0.13 1.08
N LYS A 21 -25.44 -0.41 1.45
CA LYS A 21 -24.41 0.61 1.56
C LYS A 21 -24.09 1.03 0.13
N ASP A 22 -24.78 2.05 -0.34
CA ASP A 22 -24.30 2.88 -1.45
C ASP A 22 -22.99 3.51 -0.98
N SER A 23 -21.88 2.84 -1.29
CA SER A 23 -20.57 3.50 -1.27
C SER A 23 -20.41 4.17 -2.63
N SER A 24 -20.93 5.38 -2.72
CA SER A 24 -20.37 6.37 -3.62
C SER A 24 -18.94 6.61 -3.18
N ASP A 25 -17.98 5.92 -3.79
CA ASP A 25 -16.61 6.39 -3.79
C ASP A 25 -16.06 6.28 -5.20
N LYS A 26 -15.58 7.43 -5.68
CA LYS A 26 -14.92 7.55 -6.97
C LYS A 26 -13.61 6.79 -6.87
N ASN A 27 -13.63 5.51 -7.22
CA ASN A 27 -12.43 4.73 -7.47
C ASN A 27 -11.61 5.51 -8.50
N LYS A 28 -10.58 6.24 -8.03
CA LYS A 28 -9.49 6.76 -8.86
C LYS A 28 -8.59 5.58 -9.23
N ASP A 29 -9.17 4.54 -9.81
CA ASP A 29 -8.44 3.37 -10.26
C ASP A 29 -7.82 3.75 -11.62
N SER A 30 -6.64 4.36 -11.58
CA SER A 30 -5.95 4.84 -12.78
C SER A 30 -4.93 3.81 -13.21
N SER A 31 -5.20 3.14 -14.34
CA SER A 31 -4.21 2.28 -15.00
C SER A 31 -3.05 3.07 -15.63
N VAL A 32 -3.22 4.38 -15.78
CA VAL A 32 -2.17 5.29 -16.25
C VAL A 32 -1.45 5.87 -15.01
N PRO A 33 -0.12 5.69 -14.89
CA PRO A 33 0.60 6.24 -13.77
C PRO A 33 0.69 7.75 -13.86
N LYS A 34 0.78 8.39 -12.69
CA LYS A 34 1.39 9.71 -12.62
C LYS A 34 2.91 9.54 -12.71
N VAL A 35 3.53 10.13 -13.73
CA VAL A 35 4.99 10.11 -13.89
C VAL A 35 5.60 11.15 -12.94
N MET A 36 6.50 10.71 -12.08
CA MET A 36 7.31 11.55 -11.21
C MET A 36 8.75 11.58 -11.74
N GLU A 37 9.65 12.33 -11.08
CA GLU A 37 11.03 12.49 -11.55
C GLU A 37 11.77 11.15 -11.69
N ASN A 38 11.62 10.27 -10.68
CA ASN A 38 12.36 9.01 -10.60
C ASN A 38 11.51 7.77 -10.29
N TYR A 39 10.19 7.90 -10.30
CA TYR A 39 9.27 6.77 -10.18
C TYR A 39 7.96 7.06 -10.89
N ASN A 40 7.19 6.02 -11.13
CA ASN A 40 5.79 6.12 -11.50
C ASN A 40 4.91 5.87 -10.29
N PHE A 41 3.87 6.67 -10.12
CA PHE A 41 2.88 6.48 -9.07
C PHE A 41 1.59 5.89 -9.63
N TYR A 42 1.11 4.80 -9.03
CA TYR A 42 -0.16 4.16 -9.36
C TYR A 42 -1.04 4.18 -8.12
N GLN A 43 -2.18 4.87 -8.21
CA GLN A 43 -3.32 4.65 -7.33
C GLN A 43 -4.23 3.64 -8.04
N ASN A 44 -4.04 2.35 -7.74
CA ASN A 44 -4.80 1.28 -8.37
C ASN A 44 -4.92 0.06 -7.45
N ALA A 45 -6.14 -0.28 -7.04
CA ALA A 45 -6.41 -1.32 -6.05
C ALA A 45 -6.15 -2.73 -6.61
N GLU A 46 -6.44 -2.98 -7.88
CA GLU A 46 -6.17 -4.27 -8.51
C GLU A 46 -4.67 -4.52 -8.63
N MET A 47 -3.92 -3.52 -9.10
CA MET A 47 -2.47 -3.56 -9.24
C MET A 47 -1.81 -3.75 -7.88
N TYR A 48 -2.27 -3.05 -6.85
CA TYR A 48 -1.80 -3.22 -5.49
C TYR A 48 -2.03 -4.66 -4.98
N ASN A 49 -3.24 -5.19 -5.12
CA ASN A 49 -3.56 -6.55 -4.69
C ASN A 49 -2.73 -7.61 -5.43
N ASN A 50 -2.47 -7.39 -6.72
CA ASN A 50 -1.60 -8.26 -7.50
C ASN A 50 -0.14 -8.16 -7.03
N ALA A 51 0.36 -6.94 -6.80
CA ALA A 51 1.71 -6.71 -6.27
C ALA A 51 1.89 -7.37 -4.90
N GLN A 52 0.90 -7.24 -4.00
CA GLN A 52 0.93 -7.83 -2.67
C GLN A 52 0.99 -9.36 -2.70
N LYS A 53 0.33 -9.99 -3.67
CA LYS A 53 0.32 -11.46 -3.84
C LYS A 53 1.58 -11.98 -4.51
N LEU A 54 2.14 -11.21 -5.47
CA LEU A 54 3.22 -11.68 -6.34
C LEU A 54 4.60 -11.22 -5.89
N ARG A 55 4.71 -10.24 -4.97
CA ARG A 55 5.99 -9.68 -4.54
C ARG A 55 6.98 -10.77 -4.13
N SER A 56 8.11 -10.74 -4.82
CA SER A 56 9.16 -11.76 -4.83
C SER A 56 10.24 -11.32 -5.82
N LYS A 57 11.36 -12.04 -5.84
CA LYS A 57 12.46 -11.83 -6.78
C LYS A 57 12.07 -12.04 -8.24
N ASP A 58 11.00 -12.79 -8.49
CA ASP A 58 10.46 -13.01 -9.85
C ASP A 58 9.55 -11.86 -10.31
N TYR A 59 8.93 -11.14 -9.36
CA TYR A 59 8.01 -10.04 -9.64
C TYR A 59 8.69 -8.68 -9.78
N SER A 60 9.73 -8.45 -8.98
CA SER A 60 10.50 -7.20 -8.96
C SER A 60 11.98 -7.52 -8.96
N SER A 61 12.74 -6.76 -9.76
CA SER A 61 14.20 -6.78 -9.68
C SER A 61 14.63 -6.41 -8.26
N ALA A 62 15.72 -7.01 -7.77
CA ALA A 62 16.19 -6.82 -6.40
C ALA A 62 16.61 -5.37 -6.12
N PHE A 63 16.29 -4.91 -4.92
CA PHE A 63 16.77 -3.68 -4.29
C PHE A 63 16.60 -3.83 -2.77
N ASP A 64 17.18 -2.92 -2.00
CA ASP A 64 17.01 -2.86 -0.57
C ASP A 64 16.46 -1.51 -0.15
N ILE A 65 15.51 -1.51 0.79
CA ILE A 65 15.03 -0.30 1.45
C ILE A 65 15.96 -0.04 2.64
N GLU A 66 16.90 0.88 2.47
CA GLU A 66 17.85 1.25 3.52
C GLU A 66 17.18 2.09 4.62
N LYS A 67 16.28 2.99 4.20
CA LYS A 67 15.68 3.95 5.12
C LYS A 67 14.33 4.42 4.63
N VAL A 68 13.38 4.54 5.55
CA VAL A 68 12.12 5.25 5.32
C VAL A 68 12.03 6.35 6.36
N GLU A 69 11.99 7.59 5.89
CA GLU A 69 11.85 8.77 6.74
C GLU A 69 10.64 9.58 6.33
N ARG A 70 9.99 10.16 7.34
CA ARG A 70 8.89 11.07 7.13
C ARG A 70 9.27 12.46 7.62
N ASN A 71 9.27 13.40 6.69
CA ASN A 71 9.55 14.82 6.95
C ASN A 71 8.28 15.63 6.64
N GLY A 72 7.37 15.68 7.61
CA GLY A 72 6.06 16.33 7.47
C GLY A 72 5.21 15.70 6.38
N LYS A 73 5.12 16.38 5.22
CA LYS A 73 4.34 15.94 4.05
C LYS A 73 5.11 15.06 3.07
N LEU A 74 6.42 14.88 3.26
CA LEU A 74 7.24 14.04 2.38
C LEU A 74 7.55 12.72 3.07
N LEU A 75 7.31 11.62 2.36
CA LEU A 75 7.79 10.30 2.69
C LEU A 75 8.98 10.00 1.79
N ASN A 76 10.17 9.96 2.38
CA ASN A 76 11.43 9.71 1.69
C ASN A 76 11.82 8.25 1.89
N VAL A 77 11.96 7.51 0.79
CA VAL A 77 12.38 6.12 0.81
C VAL A 77 13.74 6.01 0.12
N THR A 78 14.79 5.75 0.88
CA THR A 78 16.14 5.53 0.38
C THR A 78 16.32 4.07 0.01
N LEU A 79 16.72 3.84 -1.24
CA LEU A 79 16.87 2.53 -1.85
C LEU A 79 18.33 2.33 -2.27
N THR A 80 18.84 1.11 -2.12
CA THR A 80 20.12 0.68 -2.68
C THR A 80 19.93 -0.49 -3.62
N TYR A 81 20.65 -0.50 -4.74
CA TYR A 81 20.46 -1.48 -5.79
C TYR A 81 21.64 -1.58 -6.76
N LEU A 82 21.70 -2.65 -7.57
CA LEU A 82 22.70 -2.77 -8.64
C LEU A 82 22.51 -1.68 -9.71
N GLY A 83 23.58 -0.93 -9.99
CA GLY A 83 23.60 0.26 -10.86
C GLY A 83 23.90 -0.01 -12.33
N LYS A 84 24.02 1.07 -13.11
CA LYS A 84 24.31 1.05 -14.57
C LYS A 84 23.45 0.09 -15.39
N CYS A 85 22.18 -0.04 -15.03
CA CYS A 85 21.24 -0.85 -15.79
C CYS A 85 20.82 -0.15 -17.09
N GLU A 86 20.55 -0.92 -18.15
CA GLU A 86 19.94 -0.39 -19.38
C GLU A 86 18.50 0.09 -19.12
N VAL A 87 17.78 -0.66 -18.30
CA VAL A 87 16.47 -0.27 -17.77
C VAL A 87 16.58 -0.24 -16.26
N ASN A 88 16.14 0.85 -15.65
CA ASN A 88 15.94 0.96 -14.21
C ASN A 88 14.73 1.85 -13.95
N LYS A 89 13.66 1.28 -13.40
CA LYS A 89 12.43 2.01 -13.15
C LYS A 89 11.79 1.56 -11.85
N PHE A 90 11.35 2.53 -11.06
CA PHE A 90 10.55 2.30 -9.87
C PHE A 90 9.08 2.64 -10.11
N ASP A 91 8.20 1.78 -9.62
CA ASP A 91 6.77 2.00 -9.54
C ASP A 91 6.37 1.99 -8.05
N VAL A 92 5.70 3.04 -7.59
CA VAL A 92 5.06 3.13 -6.27
C VAL A 92 3.58 2.84 -6.45
N ILE A 93 3.09 1.80 -5.79
CA ILE A 93 1.73 1.27 -5.97
C ILE A 93 0.97 1.42 -4.66
N TRP A 94 -0.22 2.02 -4.73
CA TRP A 94 -1.12 2.26 -3.61
C TRP A 94 -2.55 1.89 -3.99
N ASP A 95 -3.31 1.31 -3.07
CA ASP A 95 -4.72 0.94 -3.30
C ASP A 95 -5.70 2.11 -3.12
N GLY A 96 -5.24 3.25 -2.61
CA GLY A 96 -6.10 4.40 -2.35
C GLY A 96 -6.80 4.36 -1.00
N ILE A 97 -6.49 3.38 -0.14
CA ILE A 97 -7.24 3.13 1.10
C ILE A 97 -6.43 3.55 2.32
N LEU A 98 -7.12 4.21 3.26
CA LEU A 98 -6.65 4.38 4.62
C LEU A 98 -7.49 3.47 5.52
N LEU A 99 -6.82 2.60 6.27
CA LEU A 99 -7.47 1.75 7.25
C LEU A 99 -7.90 2.61 8.44
N GLU A 100 -9.21 2.61 8.73
CA GLU A 100 -9.85 3.35 9.82
C GLU A 100 -9.58 2.70 11.20
N SER A 101 -8.32 2.41 11.50
CA SER A 101 -7.83 2.05 12.84
C SER A 101 -7.27 3.27 13.57
N TRP A 102 -6.93 3.11 14.85
CA TRP A 102 -6.14 4.10 15.58
C TRP A 102 -4.77 3.51 15.99
N PRO A 103 -3.64 4.05 15.48
CA PRO A 103 -3.55 5.10 14.46
C PRO A 103 -4.09 4.63 13.10
N MET A 104 -4.38 5.57 12.20
CA MET A 104 -4.76 5.24 10.82
C MET A 104 -3.56 4.61 10.12
N GLN A 105 -3.80 3.71 9.17
CA GLN A 105 -2.72 2.98 8.51
C GLN A 105 -2.93 2.92 7.00
N THR A 106 -1.84 2.98 6.25
CA THR A 106 -1.86 2.69 4.81
C THR A 106 -0.56 2.03 4.37
N ARG A 107 -0.58 1.36 3.22
CA ARG A 107 0.55 0.58 2.72
C ARG A 107 0.84 0.90 1.26
N LEU A 108 2.11 1.12 0.98
CA LEU A 108 2.66 1.35 -0.35
C LEU A 108 3.55 0.16 -0.71
N ILE A 109 3.54 -0.26 -1.97
CA ILE A 109 4.48 -1.25 -2.50
C ILE A 109 5.39 -0.56 -3.50
N ILE A 110 6.70 -0.71 -3.33
CA ILE A 110 7.70 -0.27 -4.30
C ILE A 110 8.08 -1.47 -5.15
N LYS A 111 7.94 -1.34 -6.47
CA LYS A 111 8.38 -2.34 -7.44
C LYS A 111 9.49 -1.75 -8.28
N ARG A 112 10.54 -2.54 -8.53
CA ARG A 112 11.63 -2.21 -9.46
C ARG A 112 11.56 -3.09 -10.69
N SER A 113 11.68 -2.48 -11.86
CA SER A 113 11.91 -3.17 -13.13
C SER A 113 13.28 -2.77 -13.66
N ALA A 114 14.22 -3.72 -13.70
CA ALA A 114 15.57 -3.47 -14.17
C ALA A 114 16.14 -4.60 -15.04
N SER A 115 17.04 -4.26 -15.95
CA SER A 115 17.74 -5.21 -16.84
C SER A 115 19.16 -4.77 -17.14
N ASN A 116 20.04 -5.75 -17.38
CA ASN A 116 21.43 -5.54 -17.81
C ASN A 116 22.20 -4.59 -16.87
N CYS A 117 22.10 -4.80 -15.55
CA CYS A 117 22.83 -4.04 -14.55
C CYS A 117 24.29 -4.52 -14.41
N ASP A 118 25.14 -3.64 -13.91
CA ASP A 118 26.51 -3.97 -13.48
C ASP A 118 26.45 -4.68 -12.13
N ASP A 119 26.98 -5.91 -12.04
CA ASP A 119 26.93 -6.75 -10.84
C ASP A 119 27.94 -6.35 -9.76
N THR A 120 28.81 -5.37 -10.06
CA THR A 120 29.83 -4.86 -9.14
C THR A 120 29.55 -3.45 -8.62
N LEU A 121 28.59 -2.74 -9.22
CA LEU A 121 28.28 -1.36 -8.87
C LEU A 121 26.96 -1.27 -8.10
N LEU A 122 27.00 -0.64 -6.94
CA LEU A 122 25.81 -0.26 -6.19
C LEU A 122 25.50 1.23 -6.38
N GLU A 123 24.23 1.52 -6.60
CA GLU A 123 23.67 2.87 -6.65
C GLU A 123 22.70 3.07 -5.48
N THR A 124 22.51 4.32 -5.09
CA THR A 124 21.58 4.72 -4.03
C THR A 124 20.73 5.87 -4.52
N GLU A 125 19.44 5.77 -4.26
CA GLU A 125 18.44 6.73 -4.71
C GLU A 125 17.41 6.98 -3.63
N THR A 126 16.78 8.15 -3.63
CA THR A 126 15.66 8.44 -2.72
C THR A 126 14.41 8.76 -3.51
N LEU A 127 13.35 7.97 -3.29
CA LEU A 127 12.01 8.29 -3.79
C LEU A 127 11.34 9.24 -2.81
N SER A 128 11.01 10.45 -3.27
CA SER A 128 10.29 11.44 -2.45
C SER A 128 8.81 11.45 -2.82
N ILE A 129 7.97 10.96 -1.91
CA ILE A 129 6.52 10.82 -2.12
C ILE A 129 5.80 11.95 -1.37
N ASP A 130 5.04 12.77 -2.10
CA ASP A 130 4.21 13.83 -1.49
C ASP A 130 2.92 13.23 -0.93
N LEU A 131 2.85 13.11 0.40
CA LEU A 131 1.73 12.54 1.13
C LEU A 131 0.46 13.38 1.02
N MET A 132 0.59 14.70 0.81
CA MET A 132 -0.58 15.56 0.57
C MET A 132 -1.16 15.30 -0.81
N GLU A 133 -0.34 14.95 -1.78
CA GLU A 133 -0.83 14.54 -3.09
C GLU A 133 -1.54 13.19 -3.04
N LEU A 134 -1.01 12.28 -2.21
CA LEU A 134 -1.55 10.93 -2.02
C LEU A 134 -2.90 10.95 -1.29
N ILE A 135 -2.97 11.60 -0.12
CA ILE A 135 -4.13 11.56 0.78
C ILE A 135 -5.07 12.77 0.60
N GLY A 136 -4.53 13.94 0.24
CA GLY A 136 -5.33 15.16 0.03
C GLY A 136 -5.75 15.90 1.31
N ASP A 137 -5.59 15.32 2.50
CA ASP A 137 -5.98 15.91 3.77
C ASP A 137 -4.84 15.89 4.80
N LYS A 138 -4.56 17.06 5.39
CA LYS A 138 -3.44 17.23 6.32
C LYS A 138 -3.61 16.45 7.62
N VAL A 139 -4.82 16.41 8.19
CA VAL A 139 -5.10 15.70 9.43
C VAL A 139 -4.95 14.20 9.21
N LEU A 140 -5.45 13.70 8.08
CA LEU A 140 -5.28 12.29 7.71
C LEU A 140 -3.81 11.95 7.47
N VAL A 141 -3.06 12.80 6.77
CA VAL A 141 -1.61 12.63 6.59
C VAL A 141 -0.93 12.52 7.96
N GLU A 142 -1.10 13.50 8.85
CA GLU A 142 -0.48 13.53 10.18
C GLU A 142 -0.85 12.31 11.04
N GLY A 143 -2.09 11.84 10.99
CA GLY A 143 -2.58 10.70 11.77
C GLY A 143 -2.30 9.31 11.18
N THR A 144 -1.70 9.22 9.99
CA THR A 144 -1.48 7.95 9.28
C THR A 144 -0.06 7.42 9.49
N VAL A 145 0.02 6.13 9.84
CA VAL A 145 1.24 5.31 9.79
C VAL A 145 1.36 4.69 8.39
N PHE A 146 2.56 4.78 7.82
CA PHE A 146 2.85 4.27 6.48
C PHE A 146 3.68 3.00 6.56
N TYR A 147 3.22 1.97 5.86
CA TYR A 147 3.99 0.77 5.59
C TYR A 147 4.53 0.87 4.16
N VAL A 148 5.83 0.67 3.99
CA VAL A 148 6.49 0.63 2.68
C VAL A 148 7.03 -0.78 2.49
N SER A 149 6.45 -1.49 1.52
CA SER A 149 6.80 -2.87 1.19
C SER A 149 7.78 -2.92 0.03
N ASP A 150 8.78 -3.76 0.16
CA ASP A 150 9.72 -4.15 -0.89
C ASP A 150 9.05 -5.18 -1.81
N GLY A 151 8.82 -4.79 -3.06
CA GLY A 151 8.20 -5.65 -4.07
C GLY A 151 9.07 -6.82 -4.51
N SER A 152 10.37 -6.82 -4.20
CA SER A 152 11.32 -7.89 -4.52
C SER A 152 11.41 -8.99 -3.45
N LYS A 153 10.77 -8.77 -2.29
CA LYS A 153 10.73 -9.71 -1.17
C LYS A 153 9.32 -10.24 -0.97
N THR A 154 9.21 -11.50 -0.55
CA THR A 154 7.97 -12.09 -0.03
C THR A 154 7.66 -11.54 1.36
N SER A 155 6.43 -11.71 1.85
CA SER A 155 5.97 -11.05 3.09
C SER A 155 6.57 -11.56 4.39
N ASP A 156 7.10 -12.75 4.35
CA ASP A 156 7.77 -13.43 5.44
C ASP A 156 9.30 -13.23 5.44
N GLU A 157 9.86 -12.61 4.38
CA GLU A 157 11.27 -12.25 4.35
C GLU A 157 11.60 -11.10 5.31
N GLU A 158 12.84 -11.11 5.82
CA GLU A 158 13.33 -10.07 6.72
C GLU A 158 13.40 -8.71 6.00
N ASN A 159 13.02 -7.64 6.71
CA ASN A 159 13.03 -6.27 6.21
C ASN A 159 12.22 -6.08 4.90
N ALA A 160 11.22 -6.94 4.66
CA ALA A 160 10.34 -6.84 3.50
C ALA A 160 9.33 -5.68 3.62
N ASP A 161 9.05 -5.24 4.85
CA ASP A 161 8.17 -4.12 5.14
C ASP A 161 8.84 -3.18 6.16
N THR A 162 8.87 -1.88 5.84
CA THR A 162 9.34 -0.85 6.76
C THR A 162 8.18 0.05 7.16
N VAL A 163 8.07 0.33 8.46
CA VAL A 163 6.98 1.12 9.03
C VAL A 163 7.50 2.48 9.48
N VAL A 164 6.79 3.55 9.14
CA VAL A 164 7.12 4.89 9.59
C VAL A 164 5.86 5.63 10.06
N SER A 165 5.95 6.24 11.23
CA SER A 165 4.98 7.22 11.73
C SER A 165 5.55 8.63 11.59
N ASN A 166 4.75 9.64 11.90
CA ASN A 166 5.33 10.98 12.10
C ASN A 166 6.31 10.92 13.28
N SER A 167 7.50 11.52 13.15
CA SER A 167 8.56 11.48 14.18
C SER A 167 8.40 12.51 15.30
N ASP A 168 7.21 13.10 15.45
CA ASP A 168 6.91 14.07 16.51
C ASP A 168 5.78 13.55 17.41
N GLN A 169 6.16 12.75 18.41
CA GLN A 169 5.63 12.82 19.77
C GLN A 169 6.80 12.89 20.76
#